data_AF-A0A3D3NZV7-F1
#
_entry.id   AF-A0A3D3NZV7-F1
#
_cell.length_a   1.000
_cell.length_b   1.000
_cell.length_c   1.000
_cell.angle_alpha   90.00
_cell.angle_beta   90.00
_cell.angle_gamma   90.00
#
_symmetry.space_group_name_H-M   'P 1'
#
loop_
_entity.id
_entity.type
_entity.pdbx_description
1 polymer ?
#
loop_
_entity_poly.entity_id
_entity_poly.type
_entity_poly.pdbx_seq_one_letter_code
_entity_poly.pdbx_strand_id
1 'polypeptide(L)'
;MIRHLLSTLVLLSTFAAPAHRLGAHEAGAQMAQVAAVFLASLSPEQKTRATFAFEDAERVNWHFIPRERNGLPMKDMTPQQRLLAHALMNTGLGFRGSAKAATIMSLEEVLYQIRSKEHTS
;
A
#
# COMPACT_ATOMS: atom_id res chain seq x y z
N MET A 1 39.19 -13.00 -61.09
CA MET A 1 39.77 -12.93 -59.73
C MET A 1 38.78 -12.23 -58.81
N ILE A 2 37.71 -12.96 -58.48
CA ILE A 2 36.58 -12.55 -57.64
C ILE A 2 36.93 -13.04 -56.23
N ARG A 3 37.46 -12.17 -55.37
CA ARG A 3 37.74 -12.57 -53.98
C ARG A 3 37.69 -11.43 -52.98
N HIS A 4 36.81 -10.45 -53.12
CA HIS A 4 36.50 -9.51 -52.03
C HIS A 4 35.02 -9.08 -52.04
N LEU A 5 34.13 -9.98 -52.44
CA LEU A 5 32.69 -9.86 -52.19
C LEU A 5 32.38 -10.60 -50.89
N LEU A 6 31.58 -9.97 -50.01
CA LEU A 6 31.03 -10.50 -48.75
C LEU A 6 32.00 -10.63 -47.57
N SER A 7 32.21 -9.56 -46.78
CA SER A 7 32.61 -9.68 -45.35
C SER A 7 32.40 -8.41 -44.52
N THR A 8 31.42 -7.57 -44.84
CA THR A 8 30.98 -6.48 -43.95
C THR A 8 29.45 -6.48 -43.84
N LEU A 9 28.89 -7.64 -43.49
CA LEU A 9 27.48 -7.75 -43.15
C LEU A 9 27.38 -8.37 -41.75
N VAL A 10 26.56 -7.73 -40.92
CA VAL A 10 26.07 -8.20 -39.62
C VAL A 10 27.02 -8.04 -38.44
N LEU A 11 27.15 -6.79 -37.97
CA LEU A 11 27.42 -6.50 -36.55
C LEU A 11 26.71 -5.20 -36.16
N LEU A 12 25.39 -5.18 -36.39
CA LEU A 12 24.51 -4.19 -35.78
C LEU A 12 23.13 -4.81 -35.54
N SER A 13 23.11 -5.96 -34.88
CA SER A 13 21.91 -6.42 -34.17
C SER A 13 21.72 -5.48 -32.98
N THR A 14 20.90 -4.46 -33.22
CA THR A 14 20.26 -3.63 -32.21
C THR A 14 19.81 -4.48 -31.03
N PHE A 15 20.41 -4.27 -29.86
CA PHE A 15 19.76 -4.58 -28.60
C PHE A 15 18.58 -3.60 -28.44
N ALA A 16 17.50 -3.82 -29.18
CA ALA A 16 16.21 -3.26 -28.82
C ALA A 16 15.71 -4.09 -27.63
N ALA A 17 16.30 -3.85 -26.46
CA ALA A 17 15.70 -4.32 -25.23
C ALA A 17 14.29 -3.71 -25.19
N PRO A 18 13.21 -4.49 -25.10
CA PRO A 18 11.94 -3.91 -24.75
C PRO A 18 12.19 -3.17 -23.44
N ALA A 19 11.89 -1.88 -23.42
CA ALA A 19 11.79 -1.16 -22.17
C ALA A 19 10.66 -1.86 -21.39
N HIS A 20 11.01 -2.89 -20.62
CA HIS A 20 10.11 -3.47 -19.65
C HIS A 20 9.71 -2.29 -18.78
N ARG A 21 8.48 -1.82 -18.95
CA ARG A 21 7.88 -0.86 -18.04
C ARG A 21 7.95 -1.54 -16.69
N LEU A 22 8.93 -1.14 -15.88
CA LEU A 22 9.12 -1.66 -14.54
C LEU A 22 7.76 -1.53 -13.84
N GLY A 23 7.20 -2.64 -13.33
CA GLY A 23 5.84 -2.73 -12.79
C GLY A 23 5.53 -1.79 -11.62
N ALA A 24 6.50 -0.97 -11.19
CA ALA A 24 6.31 0.13 -10.25
C ALA A 24 5.19 1.10 -10.69
N HIS A 25 5.04 1.36 -11.99
CA HIS A 25 3.95 2.21 -12.48
C HIS A 25 2.57 1.57 -12.30
N GLU A 26 2.46 0.25 -12.48
CA GLU A 26 1.21 -0.48 -12.29
C GLU A 26 0.79 -0.57 -10.82
N ALA A 27 1.74 -0.81 -9.91
CA ALA A 27 1.45 -0.88 -8.47
C ALA A 27 0.88 0.45 -7.94
N GLY A 28 1.47 1.58 -8.36
CA GLY A 28 0.97 2.91 -7.99
C GLY A 28 -0.44 3.19 -8.56
N ALA A 29 -0.69 2.82 -9.82
CA ALA A 29 -2.00 2.97 -10.44
C ALA A 29 -3.08 2.13 -9.75
N GLN A 30 -2.76 0.87 -9.41
CA GLN A 30 -3.66 -0.01 -8.68
C GLN A 30 -3.97 0.55 -7.28
N MET A 31 -2.95 1.01 -6.55
CA MET A 31 -3.13 1.65 -5.24
C MET A 31 -4.03 2.88 -5.32
N ALA A 32 -3.82 3.76 -6.30
CA ALA A 32 -4.66 4.93 -6.51
C ALA A 32 -6.12 4.56 -6.82
N GLN A 33 -6.34 3.53 -7.64
CA GLN A 33 -7.68 3.06 -7.95
C GLN A 33 -8.40 2.50 -6.72
N VAL A 34 -7.74 1.68 -5.91
CA VAL A 34 -8.31 1.14 -4.67
C VAL A 34 -8.55 2.25 -3.65
N ALA A 35 -7.65 3.24 -3.56
CA ALA A 35 -7.84 4.41 -2.70
C ALA A 35 -9.10 5.20 -3.10
N ALA A 36 -9.33 5.41 -4.40
CA ALA A 36 -10.53 6.07 -4.88
C ALA A 36 -11.81 5.31 -4.50
N VAL A 37 -11.81 3.97 -4.61
CA VAL A 37 -12.94 3.12 -4.20
C VAL A 37 -13.17 3.21 -2.68
N PHE A 38 -12.11 3.16 -1.87
CA PHE A 38 -12.21 3.35 -0.42
C PHE A 38 -12.83 4.71 -0.09
N LEU A 39 -12.29 5.79 -0.66
CA LEU A 39 -12.77 7.16 -0.43
C LEU A 39 -14.21 7.40 -0.91
N ALA A 40 -14.67 6.67 -1.92
CA ALA A 40 -16.06 6.72 -2.39
C ALA A 40 -17.05 6.03 -1.43
N SER A 41 -16.57 5.11 -0.60
CA SER A 41 -17.40 4.42 0.40
C SER A 41 -17.62 5.21 1.69
N LEU A 42 -16.91 6.33 1.88
CA LEU A 42 -16.94 7.14 3.09
C LEU A 42 -18.02 8.22 3.02
N SER A 43 -18.61 8.56 4.17
CA SER A 43 -19.41 9.78 4.29
C SER A 43 -18.54 11.03 4.09
N PRO A 44 -19.12 12.21 3.79
CA PRO A 44 -18.37 13.46 3.70
C PRO A 44 -17.52 13.73 4.95
N GLU A 45 -18.07 13.52 6.14
CA GLU A 45 -17.40 13.74 7.43
C GLU A 45 -16.25 12.76 7.64
N GLN A 46 -16.46 11.49 7.31
CA GLN A 46 -15.43 10.46 7.35
C GLN A 46 -14.30 10.78 6.36
N LYS A 47 -14.63 11.26 5.17
CA LYS A 47 -13.66 11.62 4.13
C LYS A 47 -12.75 12.75 4.58
N THR A 48 -13.31 13.79 5.20
CA THR A 48 -12.52 14.89 5.79
C THR A 48 -11.50 14.40 6.81
N ARG A 49 -11.84 13.38 7.60
CA ARG A 49 -10.91 12.76 8.58
C ARG A 49 -9.92 11.79 7.93
N ALA A 50 -10.24 11.22 6.78
CA ALA A 50 -9.44 10.19 6.12
C ALA A 50 -8.40 10.75 5.13
N THR A 51 -8.44 12.06 4.82
CA THR A 51 -7.56 12.70 3.83
C THR A 51 -6.86 13.91 4.41
N PHE A 52 -5.60 14.10 4.02
CA PHE A 52 -4.81 15.29 4.29
C PHE A 52 -4.29 15.89 2.99
N ALA A 53 -3.95 17.18 3.00
CA ALA A 53 -3.20 17.77 1.90
C ALA A 53 -1.81 17.09 1.79
N PHE A 54 -1.23 17.07 0.60
CA PHE A 54 0.06 16.40 0.42
C PHE A 54 1.20 17.05 1.21
N GLU A 55 1.15 18.37 1.40
CA GLU A 55 2.12 19.15 2.17
C GLU A 55 1.75 19.30 3.66
N ASP A 56 0.74 18.57 4.13
CA ASP A 56 0.32 18.62 5.52
C ASP A 56 1.41 18.09 6.46
N ALA A 57 1.56 18.70 7.64
CA ALA A 57 2.51 18.28 8.66
C ALA A 57 2.29 16.82 9.10
N GLU A 58 1.05 16.30 8.98
CA GLU A 58 0.73 14.90 9.26
C GLU A 58 1.51 13.91 8.39
N ARG A 59 1.97 14.31 7.19
CA ARG A 59 2.77 13.43 6.30
C ARG A 59 4.06 12.93 6.93
N VAL A 60 4.62 13.70 7.87
CA VAL A 60 5.85 13.36 8.60
C VAL A 60 5.60 13.04 10.08
N ASN A 61 4.36 13.10 10.54
CA ASN A 61 3.95 12.85 11.93
C ASN A 61 3.83 11.35 12.25
N TRP A 62 4.91 10.60 12.03
CA TRP A 62 4.93 9.16 12.33
C TRP A 62 5.65 8.86 13.65
N HIS A 63 4.93 8.23 14.57
CA HIS A 63 5.47 7.77 15.85
C HIS A 63 5.08 6.31 16.12
N PHE A 64 6.02 5.53 16.68
CA PHE A 64 5.82 4.14 17.11
C PHE A 64 5.30 4.01 18.55
N ILE A 65 5.24 5.11 19.31
CA ILE A 65 4.69 5.17 20.67
C ILE A 65 3.18 5.48 20.66
N PRO A 66 2.41 5.06 21.68
CA PRO A 66 1.01 5.43 21.81
C PRO A 66 0.82 6.95 21.93
N ARG A 67 0.04 7.52 21.02
CA ARG A 67 -0.40 8.93 21.01
C ARG A 67 -1.78 9.00 20.35
N GLU A 68 -2.47 10.11 20.55
CA GLU A 68 -3.60 10.43 19.67
C GLU A 68 -3.13 10.49 18.23
N ARG A 69 -3.87 9.84 17.32
CA ARG A 69 -3.55 9.78 15.89
C ARG A 69 -4.65 10.47 15.12
N ASN A 70 -4.26 11.43 14.30
CA ASN A 70 -5.15 12.04 13.33
C ASN A 70 -5.47 11.04 12.21
N GLY A 71 -6.71 11.07 11.74
CA GLY A 71 -7.23 10.08 10.78
C GLY A 71 -8.64 9.60 11.11
N LEU A 72 -9.21 8.78 10.23
CA LEU A 72 -10.44 8.03 10.47
C LEU A 72 -10.10 6.69 11.17
N PRO A 73 -10.49 6.49 12.44
CA PRO A 73 -10.28 5.23 13.16
C PRO A 73 -11.07 4.09 12.54
N MET A 74 -10.49 2.89 12.50
CA MET A 74 -11.17 1.68 12.01
C MET A 74 -12.47 1.34 12.78
N LYS A 75 -12.56 1.73 14.06
CA LYS A 75 -13.75 1.54 14.89
C LYS A 75 -14.94 2.42 14.45
N ASP A 76 -14.67 3.53 13.77
CA ASP A 76 -15.68 4.46 13.26
C ASP A 76 -16.11 4.10 11.82
N MET A 77 -15.61 2.98 11.27
CA MET A 77 -15.92 2.50 9.93
C MET A 77 -16.99 1.41 9.96
N THR A 78 -17.78 1.29 8.89
CA THR A 78 -18.63 0.11 8.66
C THR A 78 -17.77 -1.12 8.31
N PRO A 79 -18.31 -2.36 8.41
CA PRO A 79 -17.58 -3.55 7.98
C PRO A 79 -17.08 -3.47 6.53
N GLN A 80 -17.88 -2.90 5.62
CA GLN A 80 -17.54 -2.72 4.21
C GLN A 80 -16.39 -1.73 4.02
N GLN A 81 -16.41 -0.60 4.75
CA GLN A 81 -15.34 0.39 4.73
C GLN A 81 -14.01 -0.19 5.24
N ARG A 82 -14.05 -1.00 6.32
CA ARG A 82 -12.85 -1.69 6.83
C ARG A 82 -12.25 -2.65 5.80
N LEU A 83 -13.09 -3.41 5.08
CA LEU A 83 -12.61 -4.29 4.01
C LEU A 83 -11.90 -3.49 2.91
N LEU A 84 -12.44 -2.34 2.51
CA LEU A 84 -11.81 -1.47 1.51
C LEU A 84 -10.52 -0.82 2.03
N ALA A 85 -10.46 -0.46 3.31
CA ALA A 85 -9.24 0.05 3.93
C ALA A 85 -8.13 -1.03 3.96
N HIS A 86 -8.48 -2.27 4.27
CA HIS A 86 -7.55 -3.40 4.18
C HIS A 86 -7.13 -3.67 2.74
N ALA A 87 -8.05 -3.58 1.76
CA ALA A 87 -7.72 -3.72 0.35
C ALA A 87 -6.68 -2.67 -0.07
N LEU A 88 -6.83 -1.41 0.34
CA LEU A 88 -5.85 -0.35 0.09
C LEU A 88 -4.49 -0.69 0.71
N MET A 89 -4.45 -1.06 1.99
CA MET A 89 -3.21 -1.46 2.67
C MET A 89 -2.49 -2.61 1.93
N ASN A 90 -3.25 -3.59 1.44
CA ASN A 90 -2.70 -4.75 0.75
C ASN A 90 -2.01 -4.41 -0.57
N THR A 91 -2.42 -3.33 -1.25
CA THR A 91 -1.75 -2.86 -2.48
C THR A 91 -0.31 -2.40 -2.23
N GLY A 92 -0.01 -1.86 -1.03
CA GLY A 92 1.33 -1.39 -0.68
C GLY A 92 2.23 -2.44 -0.01
N LEU A 93 1.64 -3.43 0.65
CA LEU A 93 2.38 -4.43 1.44
C LEU A 93 2.70 -5.72 0.67
N GLY A 94 1.94 -6.01 -0.40
CA GLY A 94 1.94 -7.31 -1.06
C GLY A 94 1.48 -8.44 -0.13
N PHE A 95 1.45 -9.68 -0.63
CA PHE A 95 0.88 -10.82 0.10
C PHE A 95 1.56 -11.06 1.48
N ARG A 96 2.90 -11.14 1.50
CA ARG A 96 3.65 -11.42 2.73
C ARG A 96 3.49 -10.30 3.77
N GLY A 97 3.54 -9.04 3.34
CA GLY A 97 3.36 -7.90 4.24
C GLY A 97 1.93 -7.82 4.78
N SER A 98 0.94 -8.09 3.93
CA SER A 98 -0.47 -8.12 4.32
C SER A 98 -0.76 -9.20 5.36
N ALA A 99 -0.25 -10.41 5.14
CA ALA A 99 -0.38 -11.52 6.08
C ALA A 99 0.25 -11.17 7.44
N LYS A 100 1.47 -10.62 7.43
CA LYS A 100 2.15 -10.18 8.65
C LYS A 100 1.37 -9.10 9.40
N ALA A 101 0.87 -8.08 8.70
CA ALA A 101 0.08 -7.01 9.29
C ALA A 101 -1.20 -7.55 9.95
N ALA A 102 -1.94 -8.42 9.26
CA ALA A 102 -3.13 -9.07 9.81
C ALA A 102 -2.82 -9.92 11.05
N THR A 103 -1.72 -10.69 11.04
CA THR A 103 -1.28 -11.45 12.21
C THR A 103 -0.97 -10.53 13.38
N ILE A 104 -0.20 -9.46 13.19
CA ILE A 104 0.11 -8.50 14.27
C ILE A 104 -1.17 -7.88 14.84
N MET A 105 -2.08 -7.41 13.99
CA MET A 105 -3.35 -6.83 14.45
C MET A 105 -4.20 -7.82 15.26
N SER A 106 -4.19 -9.11 14.88
CA SER A 106 -4.92 -10.14 15.63
C SER A 106 -4.36 -10.42 17.03
N LEU A 107 -3.07 -10.11 17.26
CA LEU A 107 -2.44 -10.28 18.57
C LEU A 107 -2.89 -9.23 19.59
N GLU A 108 -3.45 -8.09 19.15
CA GLU A 108 -4.00 -7.07 20.05
C GLU A 108 -5.13 -7.62 20.92
N GLU A 109 -5.95 -8.54 20.41
CA GLU A 109 -6.98 -9.22 21.21
C GLU A 109 -6.35 -10.09 22.29
N VAL A 110 -5.31 -10.87 21.95
CA VAL A 110 -4.58 -11.69 22.93
C VAL A 110 -3.96 -10.83 24.01
N LEU A 111 -3.32 -9.71 23.62
CA LEU A 111 -2.75 -8.74 24.55
C LEU A 111 -3.81 -8.11 25.45
N TYR A 112 -4.98 -7.78 24.90
CA TYR A 112 -6.10 -7.26 25.67
C TYR A 112 -6.56 -8.27 26.73
N GLN A 113 -6.70 -9.55 26.38
CA GLN A 113 -7.11 -10.60 27.30
C GLN A 113 -6.08 -10.91 28.39
N ILE A 114 -4.78 -10.79 28.10
CA ILE A 114 -3.72 -10.96 29.10
C ILE A 114 -3.75 -9.78 30.08
N ARG A 115 -3.79 -8.55 29.56
CA ARG A 115 -3.77 -7.33 30.36
C ARG A 115 -5.01 -7.18 31.24
N SER A 116 -6.19 -7.56 30.73
CA SER A 116 -7.44 -7.49 31.51
C SER A 116 -7.39 -8.40 32.73
N LYS A 117 -6.84 -9.62 32.60
CA LYS A 117 -6.67 -10.57 33.70
C LYS A 117 -5.73 -10.05 34.79
N GLU A 118 -4.63 -9.37 34.42
CA GLU A 118 -3.68 -8.79 35.37
C GLU A 118 -4.28 -7.63 36.18
N HIS A 119 -5.23 -6.87 35.64
CA HIS A 119 -5.85 -5.73 36.34
C HIS A 119 -7.02 -6.15 37.26
N THR A 120 -7.53 -7.38 37.11
CA THR A 120 -8.63 -7.92 37.92
C THR A 120 -8.17 -8.84 39.05
N SER A 121 -6.86 -9.05 39.20
CA SER A 121 -6.22 -9.84 40.26
C SER A 121 -5.43 -8.95 41.21
#